data_AF-A0A395XTD0-F1
#
_entry.id   AF-A0A395XTD0-F1
#
_cell.length_a   1.000
_cell.length_b   1.000
_cell.length_c   1.000
_cell.angle_alpha   90.00
_cell.angle_beta   90.00
_cell.angle_gamma   90.00
#
_symmetry.space_group_name_H-M   'P 1'
#
loop_
_entity.id
_entity.type
_entity.pdbx_description
1 polymer ?
#
loop_
_entity_poly.entity_id
_entity_poly.type
_entity_poly.pdbx_seq_one_letter_code
_entity_poly.pdbx_strand_id
1 'polypeptide(L)'
;MFKKLKEKKGFTLVELIVVLVILAILAALLIPALTGYIDKAKNKSIVADTRQAVMAAQTLVDEKYAKNDVGVSVTPGKDVTYQAVKDLSEVKGSIDSFEVNTAKTGENEAGTKVVKLVYHNGKKQCTYDPANSATNSDGDYNVTAYTGK
;
A
#
# COMPACT_ATOMS: atom_id res chain seq x y z
N MET A 1 38.58 -51.66 40.86
CA MET A 1 38.02 -50.28 40.84
C MET A 1 36.98 -50.21 39.73
N PHE A 2 35.68 -50.35 40.03
CA PHE A 2 34.62 -50.25 39.01
C PHE A 2 34.27 -48.78 38.79
N LYS A 3 34.61 -48.24 37.62
CA LYS A 3 34.29 -46.88 37.20
C LYS A 3 32.82 -46.84 36.81
N LYS A 4 31.95 -46.26 37.65
CA LYS A 4 30.53 -46.03 37.33
C LYS A 4 30.43 -45.18 36.06
N LEU A 5 29.96 -45.77 34.97
CA LEU A 5 29.52 -45.03 33.78
C LEU A 5 28.31 -44.19 34.20
N LYS A 6 28.45 -42.86 34.17
CA LYS A 6 27.32 -41.93 34.36
C LYS A 6 26.27 -42.28 33.32
N GLU A 7 25.09 -42.72 33.75
CA GLU A 7 23.96 -42.91 32.86
C GLU A 7 23.62 -41.57 32.19
N LYS A 8 23.91 -41.47 30.90
CA LYS A 8 23.40 -40.37 30.08
C LYS A 8 21.91 -40.62 29.93
N LYS A 9 21.08 -39.90 30.67
CA LYS A 9 19.63 -39.85 30.43
C LYS A 9 19.42 -39.32 29.00
N GLY A 10 19.17 -40.23 28.06
CA GLY A 10 18.85 -39.91 26.69
C GLY A 10 17.43 -39.36 26.60
N PHE A 11 17.23 -38.42 25.68
CA PHE A 11 15.92 -37.90 25.33
C PHE A 11 15.12 -39.01 24.63
N THR A 12 13.87 -39.22 25.03
CA THR A 12 13.05 -40.28 24.41
C THR A 12 12.45 -39.80 23.09
N LEU A 13 12.30 -40.70 22.13
CA LEU A 13 11.61 -40.38 20.86
C LEU A 13 10.16 -39.94 21.11
N VAL A 14 9.53 -40.47 22.16
CA VAL A 14 8.16 -40.12 22.56
C VAL A 14 8.06 -38.66 22.99
N GLU A 15 8.98 -38.17 23.82
CA GLU A 15 9.02 -36.76 24.22
C GLU A 15 9.17 -35.83 23.01
N LEU A 16 9.92 -36.25 21.99
CA LEU A 16 10.15 -35.44 20.80
C LEU A 16 8.89 -35.37 19.93
N ILE A 17 8.20 -36.50 19.77
CA ILE A 17 6.97 -36.59 18.99
C ILE A 17 5.86 -35.78 19.65
N VAL A 18 5.70 -35.85 20.98
CA VAL A 18 4.67 -35.07 21.70
C VAL A 18 4.88 -33.57 21.51
N VAL A 19 6.14 -33.09 21.57
CA VAL A 19 6.46 -31.68 21.35
C VAL A 19 6.14 -31.26 19.92
N LEU A 20 6.51 -32.07 18.92
CA LEU A 20 6.20 -31.77 17.51
C LEU A 20 4.70 -31.73 17.25
N VAL A 21 3.92 -32.61 17.89
CA VAL A 21 2.45 -32.60 17.79
C VAL A 21 1.86 -31.30 18.37
N ILE A 22 2.33 -30.86 19.54
CA ILE A 22 1.87 -29.61 20.15
C ILE A 22 2.24 -28.40 19.26
N LEU A 23 3.48 -28.35 18.74
CA LEU A 23 3.92 -27.29 17.83
C LEU A 23 3.09 -27.24 16.54
N ALA A 24 2.74 -28.41 15.98
CA ALA A 24 1.90 -28.50 14.79
C ALA A 24 0.49 -27.93 15.03
N ILE A 25 -0.13 -28.26 16.17
CA ILE A 25 -1.46 -27.74 16.54
C ILE A 25 -1.41 -26.23 16.73
N LEU A 26 -0.40 -25.71 17.43
CA LEU A 26 -0.24 -24.26 17.64
C LEU A 26 -0.03 -23.53 16.31
N ALA A 27 0.85 -24.05 15.44
CA ALA A 27 1.11 -23.48 14.13
C ALA A 27 -0.16 -23.43 13.26
N ALA A 28 -0.97 -24.50 13.27
CA ALA A 28 -2.21 -24.58 12.49
C ALA A 28 -3.21 -23.47 12.86
N LEU A 29 -3.29 -23.10 14.14
CA LEU A 29 -4.18 -22.02 14.62
C LEU A 29 -3.59 -20.63 14.40
N LEU A 30 -2.27 -20.47 14.52
CA LEU A 30 -1.58 -19.18 14.43
C LEU A 30 -1.41 -18.67 13.00
N ILE A 31 -1.11 -19.56 12.04
CA ILE A 31 -0.78 -19.17 10.65
C ILE A 31 -1.91 -18.36 9.98
N PRO A 32 -3.20 -18.78 10.02
CA PRO A 32 -4.28 -18.04 9.36
C PRO A 32 -4.43 -16.63 9.92
N ALA A 33 -4.44 -16.49 11.25
CA ALA A 33 -4.54 -15.19 11.91
C ALA A 33 -3.38 -14.27 11.52
N LEU A 34 -2.15 -14.79 11.55
CA LEU A 34 -0.95 -14.03 11.19
C LEU A 34 -0.99 -13.56 9.74
N THR A 35 -1.42 -14.41 8.80
CA THR A 35 -1.54 -14.01 7.38
C THR A 35 -2.52 -12.85 7.18
N GLY A 36 -3.68 -12.87 7.87
CA GLY A 36 -4.64 -11.77 7.83
C GLY A 36 -4.10 -10.44 8.37
N TYR A 37 -3.34 -10.47 9.48
CA TYR A 37 -2.71 -9.27 10.02
C TYR A 37 -1.64 -8.70 9.09
N ILE A 38 -0.83 -9.56 8.47
CA ILE A 38 0.17 -9.15 7.48
C ILE A 38 -0.53 -8.49 6.29
N ASP A 39 -1.64 -9.04 5.81
CA ASP A 39 -2.38 -8.46 4.69
C ASP A 39 -3.01 -7.12 5.02
N LYS A 40 -3.58 -6.96 6.22
CA LYS A 40 -4.11 -5.69 6.71
C LYS A 40 -3.01 -4.65 6.86
N ALA A 41 -1.84 -5.02 7.37
CA ALA A 41 -0.68 -4.14 7.47
C ALA A 41 -0.20 -3.68 6.08
N LYS A 42 -0.12 -4.60 5.12
CA LYS A 42 0.18 -4.27 3.72
C LYS A 42 -0.85 -3.33 3.10
N ASN A 43 -2.15 -3.54 3.37
CA ASN A 43 -3.22 -2.64 2.90
C ASN A 43 -3.04 -1.22 3.48
N LYS A 44 -2.75 -1.11 4.78
CA LYS A 44 -2.52 0.20 5.40
C LYS A 44 -1.24 0.88 4.92
N SER A 45 -0.18 0.11 4.66
CA SER A 45 1.06 0.64 4.08
C SER A 45 0.82 1.22 2.69
N ILE A 46 0.14 0.49 1.79
CA ILE A 46 -0.09 1.01 0.43
C ILE A 46 -1.03 2.22 0.42
N VAL A 47 -2.02 2.29 1.33
CA VAL A 47 -2.86 3.49 1.51
C VAL A 47 -2.02 4.69 1.95
N ALA A 48 -1.09 4.50 2.89
CA ALA A 48 -0.19 5.56 3.34
C ALA A 48 0.71 6.08 2.21
N ASP A 49 1.35 5.18 1.46
CA ASP A 49 2.14 5.54 0.28
C ASP A 49 1.29 6.30 -0.75
N THR A 50 0.06 5.83 -1.02
CA THR A 50 -0.84 6.48 -1.98
C THR A 50 -1.22 7.88 -1.52
N ARG A 51 -1.47 8.07 -0.22
CA ARG A 51 -1.73 9.39 0.35
C ARG A 51 -0.54 10.33 0.14
N GLN A 52 0.69 9.85 0.35
CA GLN A 52 1.90 10.64 0.07
C GLN A 52 1.99 11.02 -1.41
N ALA A 53 1.73 10.07 -2.31
CA ALA A 53 1.70 10.33 -3.75
C ALA A 53 0.61 11.34 -4.16
N VAL A 54 -0.59 11.27 -3.56
CA VAL A 54 -1.68 12.23 -3.81
C VAL A 54 -1.30 13.64 -3.35
N MET A 55 -0.68 13.78 -2.17
CA MET A 55 -0.21 15.09 -1.70
C MET A 55 0.87 15.67 -2.61
N ALA A 56 1.85 14.87 -3.02
CA ALA A 56 2.87 15.29 -3.97
C ALA A 56 2.26 15.68 -5.32
N ALA A 57 1.32 14.90 -5.84
CA ALA A 57 0.62 15.21 -7.09
C ALA A 57 -0.12 16.53 -6.98
N GLN A 58 -0.84 16.75 -5.88
CA GLN A 58 -1.57 17.98 -5.62
C GLN A 58 -0.63 19.19 -5.57
N THR A 59 0.49 19.10 -4.84
CA THR A 59 1.50 20.17 -4.78
C THR A 59 2.06 20.51 -6.16
N LEU A 60 2.39 19.51 -6.98
CA LEU A 60 2.92 19.75 -8.33
C LEU A 60 1.87 20.34 -9.27
N VAL A 61 0.61 19.89 -9.14
CA VAL A 61 -0.51 20.47 -9.89
C VAL A 61 -0.69 21.95 -9.53
N ASP A 62 -0.68 22.28 -8.24
CA ASP A 62 -0.82 23.66 -7.77
C ASP A 62 0.34 24.55 -8.26
N GLU A 63 1.58 24.06 -8.22
CA GLU A 63 2.75 24.79 -8.72
C GLU A 63 2.65 25.05 -10.23
N LYS A 64 2.22 24.05 -11.02
CA LYS A 64 2.07 24.20 -12.47
C LYS A 64 0.92 25.12 -12.83
N TYR A 65 -0.22 24.98 -12.15
CA TYR A 65 -1.37 25.84 -12.39
C TYR A 65 -1.02 27.31 -12.14
N ALA A 66 -0.29 27.63 -11.07
CA ALA A 66 0.14 28.99 -10.76
C ALA A 66 1.10 29.61 -11.79
N LYS A 67 1.80 28.80 -12.58
CA LYS A 67 2.75 29.24 -13.61
C LYS A 67 2.13 29.31 -15.01
N ASN A 68 0.96 28.70 -15.20
CA ASN A 68 0.26 28.69 -16.47
C ASN A 68 -0.45 30.02 -16.72
N ASP A 69 -0.71 30.31 -17.99
CA ASP A 69 -1.58 31.43 -18.36
C ASP A 69 -2.98 31.25 -17.78
N VAL A 70 -3.67 32.36 -17.51
CA VAL A 70 -5.01 32.36 -16.91
C VAL A 70 -5.95 31.52 -17.75
N GLY A 71 -6.59 30.53 -17.11
CA GLY A 71 -7.58 29.64 -17.74
C GLY A 71 -6.98 28.41 -18.41
N VAL A 72 -5.66 28.18 -18.32
CA VAL A 72 -5.02 26.96 -18.83
C VAL A 72 -4.94 25.90 -17.72
N SER A 73 -5.72 24.83 -17.88
CA SER A 73 -5.72 23.68 -16.96
C SER A 73 -4.43 22.86 -17.02
N VAL A 74 -4.04 22.28 -15.89
CA VAL A 74 -2.92 21.33 -15.80
C VAL A 74 -3.34 19.97 -16.36
N THR A 75 -2.50 19.38 -17.21
CA THR A 75 -2.72 18.06 -17.80
C THR A 75 -1.79 17.02 -17.18
N PRO A 76 -2.34 16.02 -16.46
CA PRO A 76 -1.59 14.86 -15.96
C PRO A 76 -0.82 14.11 -17.05
N GLY A 77 0.41 13.69 -16.74
CA GLY A 77 1.28 12.96 -17.68
C GLY A 77 2.01 13.84 -18.69
N LYS A 78 1.61 15.11 -18.86
CA LYS A 78 2.29 16.10 -19.69
C LYS A 78 2.93 17.20 -18.85
N ASP A 79 2.11 17.94 -18.11
CA ASP A 79 2.57 19.12 -17.34
C ASP A 79 3.14 18.71 -15.98
N VAL A 80 2.55 17.67 -15.39
CA VAL A 80 3.03 16.97 -14.19
C VAL A 80 3.23 15.51 -14.56
N THR A 81 4.47 15.05 -14.58
CA THR A 81 4.82 13.68 -14.96
C THR A 81 4.69 12.74 -13.76
N TYR A 82 4.39 11.46 -14.03
CA TYR A 82 4.32 10.43 -12.98
C TYR A 82 5.64 10.25 -12.24
N GLN A 83 6.76 10.45 -12.93
CA GLN A 83 8.08 10.43 -12.33
C GLN A 83 8.28 11.58 -11.34
N ALA A 84 7.87 12.81 -11.69
CA ALA A 84 7.99 13.95 -10.79
C ALA A 84 7.18 13.75 -9.49
N VAL A 85 5.97 13.18 -9.61
CA VAL A 85 5.16 12.84 -8.42
C VAL A 85 5.85 11.76 -7.59
N LYS A 86 6.41 10.73 -8.21
CA LYS A 86 7.15 9.68 -7.52
C LYS A 86 8.37 10.22 -6.80
N ASP A 87 9.14 11.09 -7.44
CA ASP A 87 10.35 11.68 -6.88
C ASP A 87 10.02 12.57 -5.68
N LEU A 88 8.96 13.39 -5.77
CA LEU A 88 8.54 14.26 -4.68
C LEU A 88 7.91 13.50 -3.50
N SER A 89 7.24 12.38 -3.76
CA SER A 89 6.59 11.57 -2.71
C SER A 89 7.52 10.54 -2.06
N GLU A 90 8.70 10.28 -2.64
CA GLU A 90 9.68 9.29 -2.16
C GLU A 90 9.11 7.87 -1.99
N VAL A 91 8.02 7.55 -2.69
CA VAL A 91 7.35 6.25 -2.61
C VAL A 91 8.10 5.20 -3.43
N LYS A 92 8.10 3.97 -2.92
CA LYS A 92 8.85 2.85 -3.55
C LYS A 92 8.18 2.31 -4.81
N GLY A 93 6.85 2.35 -4.85
CA GLY A 93 6.05 1.82 -5.94
C GLY A 93 6.03 2.73 -7.16
N SER A 94 4.99 2.61 -7.97
CA SER A 94 4.80 3.38 -9.19
C SER A 94 3.40 3.95 -9.25
N ILE A 95 3.27 5.09 -9.93
CA ILE A 95 2.01 5.75 -10.20
C ILE A 95 1.60 5.34 -11.61
N ASP A 96 0.50 4.59 -11.72
CA ASP A 96 -0.02 4.11 -13.01
C ASP A 96 -0.78 5.21 -13.74
N SER A 97 -1.56 5.97 -13.00
CA SER A 97 -2.33 7.09 -13.53
C SER A 97 -2.68 8.08 -12.42
N PHE A 98 -2.90 9.33 -12.81
CA PHE A 98 -3.60 10.29 -11.97
C PHE A 98 -4.45 11.20 -12.85
N GLU A 99 -5.55 11.69 -12.28
CA GLU A 99 -6.53 12.54 -12.93
C GLU A 99 -6.78 13.77 -12.05
N VAL A 100 -6.96 14.92 -12.69
CA VAL A 100 -7.39 16.16 -12.06
C VAL A 100 -8.81 16.51 -12.50
N ASN A 101 -9.49 17.36 -11.75
CA ASN A 101 -10.83 17.82 -12.10
C ASN A 101 -10.82 18.53 -13.48
N THR A 102 -11.75 18.18 -14.34
CA THR A 102 -11.85 18.78 -15.70
C THR A 102 -12.76 20.00 -15.75
N ALA A 103 -13.52 20.24 -14.68
CA ALA A 103 -14.41 21.38 -14.54
C ALA A 103 -14.28 21.98 -13.13
N LYS A 104 -14.71 23.24 -13.00
CA LYS A 104 -14.76 23.92 -11.71
C LYS A 104 -15.59 23.11 -10.73
N THR A 105 -15.02 22.82 -9.56
CA THR A 105 -15.66 22.02 -8.51
C THR A 105 -15.56 22.78 -7.19
N GLY A 106 -16.64 23.48 -6.85
CA GLY A 106 -16.65 24.45 -5.74
C GLY A 106 -15.67 25.59 -6.00
N GLU A 107 -14.72 25.79 -5.10
CA GLU A 107 -13.65 26.80 -5.21
C GLU A 107 -12.47 26.35 -6.09
N ASN A 108 -12.43 25.08 -6.50
CA ASN A 108 -11.34 24.54 -7.30
C ASN A 108 -11.60 24.78 -8.79
N GLU A 109 -10.72 25.52 -9.46
CA GLU A 109 -10.78 25.72 -10.91
C GLU A 109 -10.44 24.44 -11.68
N ALA A 110 -10.77 24.38 -12.97
CA ALA A 110 -10.47 23.21 -13.79
C ALA A 110 -8.94 22.95 -13.84
N GLY A 111 -8.55 21.73 -13.51
CA GLY A 111 -7.16 21.27 -13.53
C GLY A 111 -6.38 21.57 -12.26
N THR A 112 -7.02 21.92 -11.14
CA THR A 112 -6.33 22.26 -9.89
C THR A 112 -6.42 21.19 -8.81
N LYS A 113 -7.39 20.28 -8.87
CA LYS A 113 -7.64 19.29 -7.82
C LYS A 113 -7.43 17.88 -8.33
N VAL A 114 -6.58 17.10 -7.66
CA VAL A 114 -6.45 15.67 -7.92
C VAL A 114 -7.75 14.96 -7.51
N VAL A 115 -8.38 14.29 -8.46
CA VAL A 115 -9.66 13.57 -8.26
C VAL A 115 -9.47 12.05 -8.26
N LYS A 116 -8.39 11.56 -8.89
CA LYS A 116 -8.07 10.15 -8.89
C LYS A 116 -6.58 9.93 -8.98
N LEU A 117 -6.06 8.94 -8.26
CA LEU A 117 -4.67 8.51 -8.40
C LEU A 117 -4.59 7.00 -8.19
N VAL A 118 -3.91 6.31 -9.10
CA VAL A 118 -3.66 4.87 -9.02
C VAL A 118 -2.18 4.64 -8.74
N TYR A 119 -1.91 4.04 -7.59
CA TYR A 119 -0.56 3.66 -7.16
C TYR A 119 -0.49 2.13 -6.99
N HIS A 120 0.58 1.51 -7.45
CA HIS A 120 0.84 0.10 -7.17
C HIS A 120 2.20 -0.10 -6.51
N ASN A 121 2.26 -1.12 -5.66
CA ASN A 121 3.50 -1.61 -5.09
C ASN A 121 3.42 -3.14 -4.95
N GLY A 122 4.23 -3.83 -5.75
CA GLY A 122 4.21 -5.29 -5.83
C GLY A 122 2.87 -5.83 -6.33
N LYS A 123 2.22 -6.67 -5.52
CA LYS A 123 0.94 -7.33 -5.89
C LYS A 123 -0.31 -6.57 -5.46
N LYS A 124 -0.16 -5.37 -4.87
CA LYS A 124 -1.27 -4.54 -4.44
C LYS A 124 -1.29 -3.23 -5.20
N GLN A 125 -2.50 -2.76 -5.47
CA GLN A 125 -2.79 -1.46 -6.03
C GLN A 125 -3.70 -0.73 -5.05
N CYS A 126 -3.56 0.59 -4.97
CA CYS A 126 -4.43 1.45 -4.21
C CYS A 126 -4.86 2.61 -5.10
N THR A 127 -6.16 2.84 -5.16
CA THR A 127 -6.77 3.93 -5.93
C THR A 127 -7.34 4.95 -4.97
N TYR A 128 -6.83 6.17 -5.01
CA TYR A 128 -7.50 7.32 -4.41
C TYR A 128 -8.66 7.72 -5.31
N ASP A 129 -9.87 7.71 -4.78
CA ASP A 129 -11.11 8.09 -5.46
C ASP A 129 -12.16 8.53 -4.42
N PRO A 130 -12.13 9.81 -4.00
CA PRO A 130 -13.03 10.35 -2.99
C PRO A 130 -14.49 10.43 -3.45
N ALA A 131 -14.79 10.27 -4.75
CA ALA A 131 -16.17 10.19 -5.23
C ALA A 131 -16.83 8.87 -4.84
N ASN A 132 -16.02 7.83 -4.56
CA ASN A 132 -16.47 6.48 -4.26
C ASN A 132 -16.21 6.06 -2.81
N SER A 133 -15.99 6.99 -1.89
CA SER A 133 -15.55 6.70 -0.50
C SER A 133 -16.49 5.78 0.29
N ALA A 134 -17.78 5.76 -0.03
CA ALA A 134 -18.74 4.86 0.60
C ALA A 134 -18.57 3.38 0.19
N THR A 135 -17.98 3.12 -0.98
CA THR A 135 -17.81 1.78 -1.57
C THR A 135 -16.36 1.29 -1.55
N ASN A 136 -15.43 2.20 -1.27
CA ASN A 136 -14.00 1.92 -1.21
C ASN A 136 -13.63 1.14 0.06
N SER A 137 -12.49 0.44 0.00
CA SER A 137 -12.01 -0.38 1.12
C SER A 137 -11.57 0.41 2.36
N ASP A 138 -11.19 1.67 2.22
CA ASP A 138 -10.60 2.49 3.30
C ASP A 138 -10.85 3.99 3.10
N GLY A 139 -12.11 4.42 3.24
CA GLY A 139 -12.50 5.83 3.02
C GLY A 139 -12.26 6.22 1.56
N ASP A 140 -11.51 7.29 1.29
CA ASP A 140 -11.23 7.71 -0.09
C ASP A 140 -10.31 6.75 -0.87
N TYR A 141 -9.85 5.66 -0.26
CA TYR A 141 -8.85 4.77 -0.82
C TYR A 141 -9.40 3.35 -1.03
N ASN A 142 -9.21 2.82 -2.23
CA ASN A 142 -9.60 1.47 -2.60
C ASN A 142 -8.39 0.59 -2.91
N VAL A 143 -8.15 -0.43 -2.08
CA VAL A 143 -7.04 -1.37 -2.21
C VAL A 143 -7.50 -2.63 -2.92
N THR A 144 -6.84 -2.96 -4.03
CA THR A 144 -7.13 -4.12 -4.87
C THR A 144 -5.85 -4.90 -5.20
N ALA A 145 -5.99 -6.11 -5.75
CA ALA A 145 -4.85 -6.82 -6.31
C ALA A 145 -4.38 -6.12 -7.59
N TYR A 146 -3.06 -5.94 -7.74
CA TYR A 146 -2.49 -5.41 -8.98
C TYR A 146 -2.42 -6.54 -10.02
N THR A 147 -3.05 -6.32 -11.19
CA THR A 147 -3.13 -7.34 -12.24
C THR A 147 -2.13 -7.15 -13.38
N GLY A 148 -1.32 -6.09 -13.37
CA GLY A 148 -0.36 -5.78 -14.43
C GLY A 148 -1.06 -5.40 -15.73
N LYS A 149 -0.86 -4.16 -16.18
CA LYS A 149 -1.13 -3.77 -17.56
C LYS A 149 0.18 -3.38 -18.22
#